data_AF-A0A838QA25-F1
#
_entry.id   AF-A0A838QA25-F1
#
_cell.length_a   1.000
_cell.length_b   1.000
_cell.length_c   1.000
_cell.angle_alpha   90.00
_cell.angle_beta   90.00
_cell.angle_gamma   90.00
#
_symmetry.space_group_name_H-M   'P 1'
#
loop_
_entity.id
_entity.type
_entity.pdbx_description
1 polymer ?
#
loop_
_entity_poly.entity_id
_entity_poly.type
_entity_poly.pdbx_seq_one_letter_code
_entity_poly.pdbx_strand_id
1 'polypeptide(L)'
;YGQLLYAVIGVTWAFHFTFTCWMIPKSQTDLTDNGTLFSLVFIYLMNLLLLSTMLVLASPQISFTGFGAELGQNVSWLFDSLGTLRDLFSRG
;
A
#
# COMPACT_ATOMS: atom_id res chain seq x y z
N TYR A 1 19.97 -19.82 -6.82
CA TYR A 1 19.49 -19.62 -5.43
C TYR A 1 18.52 -18.46 -5.27
N GLY A 2 18.69 -17.32 -5.96
CA GLY A 2 17.77 -16.17 -5.82
C GLY A 2 16.30 -16.45 -6.17
N GLN A 3 16.03 -17.17 -7.26
CA GLN A 3 14.64 -17.47 -7.68
C GLN A 3 13.85 -18.29 -6.67
N LEU A 4 14.49 -19.22 -5.96
CA LEU A 4 13.83 -20.01 -4.92
C LEU A 4 13.50 -19.14 -3.69
N LEU A 5 14.42 -18.25 -3.30
CA LEU A 5 14.16 -17.26 -2.26
C LEU A 5 13.01 -16.32 -2.64
N TYR A 6 12.98 -15.83 -3.88
CA TYR A 6 11.89 -15.00 -4.38
C TYR A 6 10.55 -15.74 -4.43
N ALA A 7 10.55 -17.03 -4.78
CA ALA A 7 9.36 -17.86 -4.75
C ALA A 7 8.83 -18.08 -3.33
N VAL A 8 9.72 -18.38 -2.36
CA VAL A 8 9.33 -18.57 -0.94
C VAL A 8 8.81 -17.28 -0.32
N ILE A 9 9.45 -16.15 -0.63
CA ILE A 9 8.96 -14.83 -0.26
C ILE A 9 7.58 -14.62 -0.89
N GLY A 10 7.43 -14.79 -2.19
CA GLY A 10 6.16 -14.65 -2.90
C GLY A 10 5.02 -15.50 -2.31
N VAL A 11 5.29 -16.75 -1.93
CA VAL A 11 4.32 -17.66 -1.29
C VAL A 11 3.93 -17.16 0.11
N THR A 12 4.90 -16.70 0.91
CA THR A 12 4.65 -16.15 2.25
C THR A 12 3.80 -14.88 2.17
N TRP A 13 4.02 -14.07 1.13
CA TRP A 13 3.25 -12.86 0.83
C TRP A 13 1.84 -13.18 0.30
N ALA A 14 1.69 -14.17 -0.58
CA ALA A 14 0.38 -14.63 -1.05
C ALA A 14 -0.48 -15.16 0.11
N PHE A 15 0.13 -15.88 1.05
CA PHE A 15 -0.53 -16.32 2.28
C PHE A 15 -1.05 -15.14 3.13
N HIS A 16 -0.23 -14.11 3.35
CA HIS A 16 -0.64 -12.91 4.10
C HIS A 16 -1.77 -12.15 3.39
N PHE A 17 -1.74 -12.07 2.05
CA PHE A 17 -2.80 -11.45 1.26
C PHE A 17 -4.13 -12.20 1.42
N THR A 18 -4.12 -13.53 1.22
CA THR A 18 -5.32 -14.36 1.38
C THR A 18 -5.87 -14.25 2.81
N PHE A 19 -5.00 -14.24 3.82
CA PHE A 19 -5.39 -14.04 5.21
C PHE A 19 -6.04 -12.67 5.44
N THR A 20 -5.48 -11.61 4.86
CA THR A 20 -6.03 -10.24 4.94
C THR A 20 -7.39 -10.14 4.24
N CYS A 21 -7.52 -10.65 3.01
CA CYS A 21 -8.79 -10.70 2.28
C CYS A 21 -9.87 -11.51 3.02
N TRP A 22 -9.46 -12.56 3.74
CA TRP A 22 -10.37 -13.37 4.54
C TRP A 22 -10.77 -12.70 5.86
N MET A 23 -9.91 -11.86 6.43
CA MET A 23 -10.18 -11.10 7.65
C MET A 23 -11.11 -9.89 7.41
N ILE A 24 -11.02 -9.21 6.25
CA ILE A 24 -11.86 -8.03 5.91
C ILE A 24 -13.38 -8.27 6.04
N PRO A 25 -13.97 -9.38 5.53
CA PRO A 25 -15.40 -9.63 5.65
C PRO A 25 -15.81 -10.18 7.02
N LYS A 26 -14.87 -10.61 7.86
CA LYS A 26 -15.17 -10.93 9.26
C LYS A 26 -15.32 -9.61 10.01
N SER A 27 -16.57 -9.20 10.21
CA SER A 27 -16.99 -8.15 11.15
C SER A 27 -16.61 -8.53 12.58
N GLN A 28 -15.31 -8.46 12.90
CA GLN A 28 -14.83 -8.58 14.27
C GLN A 28 -15.27 -7.34 15.04
N THR A 29 -15.83 -7.56 16.23
CA THR A 29 -16.19 -6.52 17.20
C THR A 29 -14.99 -5.66 17.62
N ASP A 30 -13.77 -6.11 17.34
CA ASP A 30 -12.50 -5.42 17.59
C ASP A 30 -12.31 -4.14 16.73
N LEU A 31 -13.02 -4.03 15.60
CA LEU A 31 -13.03 -2.84 14.72
C LEU A 31 -13.90 -1.70 15.28
N THR A 32 -14.85 -2.00 16.17
CA THR A 32 -15.79 -1.00 16.72
C THR A 32 -15.23 -0.32 17.97
N ASP A 33 -14.33 -0.98 18.71
CA ASP A 33 -13.79 -0.45 19.97
C ASP A 33 -12.60 0.51 19.79
N ASN A 34 -11.82 0.42 18.69
CA ASN A 34 -10.65 1.27 18.43
C ASN A 34 -10.78 2.22 17.21
N GLY A 35 -11.86 2.10 16.42
CA GLY A 35 -12.21 3.02 15.33
C GLY A 35 -12.01 2.46 13.91
N THR A 36 -13.11 2.39 13.15
CA THR A 36 -13.18 1.87 11.76
C THR A 36 -12.23 2.58 10.78
N LEU A 37 -12.01 3.88 10.95
CA LEU A 37 -11.11 4.68 10.10
C LEU A 37 -9.65 4.22 10.19
N PHE A 38 -9.18 3.90 11.39
CA PHE A 38 -7.80 3.44 11.60
C PHE A 38 -7.56 2.10 10.88
N SER A 39 -8.48 1.16 11.07
CA SER A 39 -8.41 -0.15 10.43
C SER A 39 -8.50 -0.06 8.91
N LEU A 40 -9.37 0.80 8.38
CA LEU A 40 -9.51 0.99 6.93
C LEU A 40 -8.25 1.58 6.31
N VAL A 41 -7.64 2.59 6.95
CA VAL A 41 -6.37 3.19 6.52
C VAL A 41 -5.25 2.15 6.54
N PHE A 42 -5.16 1.36 7.61
CA PHE A 42 -4.14 0.31 7.74
C PHE A 42 -4.29 -0.77 6.65
N ILE A 43 -5.50 -1.26 6.42
CA ILE A 43 -5.80 -2.25 5.38
C ILE A 43 -5.46 -1.69 3.98
N TYR A 44 -5.79 -0.42 3.71
CA TYR A 44 -5.45 0.22 2.44
C TYR A 44 -3.94 0.35 2.23
N LEU A 45 -3.20 0.75 3.26
CA LEU A 45 -1.74 0.85 3.20
C LEU A 45 -1.08 -0.51 2.97
N MET A 46 -1.58 -1.58 3.61
CA MET A 46 -1.08 -2.93 3.40
C MET A 46 -1.34 -3.44 1.97
N ASN A 47 -2.52 -3.15 1.41
CA ASN A 47 -2.82 -3.49 0.02
C ASN A 47 -1.98 -2.69 -0.99
N LEU A 48 -1.73 -1.40 -0.71
CA LEU A 48 -0.85 -0.59 -1.55
C LEU A 48 0.59 -1.12 -1.55
N LEU A 49 1.10 -1.51 -0.38
CA LEU A 49 2.42 -2.12 -0.23
C LEU A 49 2.51 -3.47 -0.96
N LEU A 50 1.44 -4.27 -0.92
CA LEU A 50 1.35 -5.51 -1.66
C LEU A 50 1.39 -5.30 -3.18
N LEU A 51 0.57 -4.39 -3.70
CA LEU A 51 0.56 -4.06 -5.14
C LEU A 51 1.92 -3.52 -5.60
N SER A 52 2.54 -2.68 -4.78
CA SER A 52 3.89 -2.16 -4.98
C SER A 52 4.92 -3.29 -5.07
N THR A 53 4.87 -4.26 -4.16
CA THR A 53 5.79 -5.40 -4.14
C THR A 53 5.58 -6.32 -5.34
N MET A 54 4.33 -6.59 -5.72
CA MET A 54 4.03 -7.36 -6.93
C MET A 54 4.52 -6.66 -8.19
N LEU A 55 4.38 -5.34 -8.29
CA LEU A 55 4.85 -4.57 -9.44
C LEU A 55 6.37 -4.64 -9.60
N VAL A 56 7.10 -4.50 -8.49
CA VAL A 56 8.57 -4.60 -8.48
C VAL A 56 9.04 -6.02 -8.80
N LEU A 57 8.35 -7.06 -8.29
CA LEU A 57 8.70 -8.45 -8.59
C LEU A 57 8.34 -8.86 -10.02
N ALA A 58 7.26 -8.32 -10.59
CA ALA A 58 6.83 -8.62 -11.95
C ALA A 58 7.69 -7.94 -13.02
N SER A 59 8.38 -6.84 -12.69
CA SER A 59 9.26 -6.15 -13.63
C SER A 59 10.74 -6.46 -13.36
N PRO A 60 11.42 -7.20 -14.26
CA PRO A 60 12.88 -7.39 -14.17
C PRO A 60 13.69 -6.11 -14.42
N GLN A 61 13.04 -4.99 -14.80
CA GLN A 61 13.69 -3.70 -15.07
C GLN A 61 13.50 -2.66 -13.96
N ILE A 62 12.49 -2.82 -13.08
CA ILE A 62 12.20 -1.85 -12.02
C ILE A 62 12.89 -2.29 -10.73
N SER A 63 13.95 -1.60 -10.36
CA SER A 63 14.63 -1.81 -9.09
C SER A 63 13.79 -1.23 -7.95
N PHE A 64 13.79 -1.90 -6.78
CA PHE A 64 13.03 -1.50 -5.58
C PHE A 64 13.32 -0.04 -5.15
N THR A 65 14.55 0.42 -5.40
CA THR A 65 15.00 1.79 -5.12
C THR A 65 14.38 2.82 -6.07
N GLY A 66 14.23 2.48 -7.35
CA GLY A 66 13.60 3.36 -8.35
C GLY A 66 12.11 3.52 -8.08
N PHE A 67 11.43 2.41 -7.78
CA PHE A 67 10.01 2.44 -7.41
C PHE A 67 9.77 3.27 -6.13
N GLY A 68 10.62 3.12 -5.11
CA GLY A 68 10.51 3.93 -3.89
C GLY A 68 10.71 5.42 -4.13
N ALA A 69 11.63 5.80 -5.01
CA ALA A 69 11.87 7.21 -5.37
C ALA A 69 10.68 7.81 -6.14
N GLU A 70 10.11 7.06 -7.09
CA GLU A 70 8.91 7.48 -7.84
C GLU A 70 7.68 7.57 -6.93
N LEU A 71 7.51 6.62 -6.00
CA LEU A 71 6.42 6.65 -5.04
C LEU A 71 6.53 7.87 -4.12
N GLY A 72 7.73 8.19 -3.63
CA GLY A 72 8.00 9.39 -2.85
C GLY A 72 7.72 10.69 -3.62
N GLN A 73 8.14 10.77 -4.88
CA GLN A 73 7.86 11.93 -5.74
C GLN A 73 6.36 12.10 -5.99
N ASN A 74 5.63 11.02 -6.28
CA ASN A 74 4.18 11.07 -6.48
C ASN A 74 3.43 11.51 -5.22
N VAL A 75 3.88 11.04 -4.04
CA VAL A 75 3.34 11.46 -2.75
C VAL A 75 3.59 12.95 -2.51
N SER A 76 4.82 13.43 -2.74
CA SER A 76 5.15 14.86 -2.61
C SER A 76 4.30 15.72 -3.55
N TRP A 77 4.19 15.32 -4.82
CA TRP A 77 3.37 16.01 -5.81
C TRP A 77 1.89 16.08 -5.41
N LEU A 78 1.36 15.01 -4.80
CA LEU A 78 -0.01 14.97 -4.31
C LEU A 78 -0.21 15.94 -3.14
N PHE A 79 0.74 16.01 -2.19
CA PHE A 79 0.68 16.96 -1.09
C PHE A 79 0.76 18.42 -1.56
N ASP A 80 1.63 18.72 -2.52
CA ASP A 80 1.77 20.05 -3.10
C ASP A 80 0.49 20.46 -3.86
N SER A 81 -0.09 19.51 -4.61
CA SER A 81 -1.37 19.72 -5.32
C SER A 81 -2.52 19.99 -4.36
N LEU A 82 -2.60 19.27 -3.23
CA LEU A 82 -3.60 19.51 -2.19
C LEU A 82 -3.42 20.88 -1.52
N GLY A 83 -2.18 21.29 -1.25
CA GLY A 83 -1.88 22.62 -0.71
C GLY A 83 -2.32 23.72 -1.67
N THR A 84 -2.00 23.57 -2.95
CA THR A 84 -2.39 24.49 -4.02
C THR A 84 -3.91 24.60 -4.14
N LEU A 85 -4.63 23.48 -4.09
CA LEU A 85 -6.09 23.46 -4.12
C LEU A 85 -6.72 24.15 -2.91
N ARG A 86 -6.16 23.93 -1.71
CA ARG A 86 -6.61 24.61 -0.48
C ARG A 86 -6.43 26.12 -0.60
N ASP A 87 -5.28 26.56 -1.11
CA ASP A 87 -4.96 27.98 -1.25
C ASP A 87 -5.83 28.64 -2.32
N LEU A 88 -6.22 27.91 -3.38
CA LEU A 88 -7.22 28.36 -4.35
C LEU A 88 -8.60 28.55 -3.72
N PHE A 89 -9.05 27.58 -2.92
CA PHE A 89 -10.35 27.64 -2.24
C PHE A 89 -10.41 28.73 -1.15
N SER A 90 -9.26 29.05 -0.55
CA SER A 90 -9.12 30.15 0.41
C SER A 90 -9.13 31.55 -0.22
N ARG A 91 -8.96 31.64 -1.55
CA ARG A 91 -8.85 32.91 -2.29
C ARG A 91 -10.09 33.25 -3.12
N GLY A 92 -11.07 32.34 -3.21
CA GLY A 92 -12.39 32.57 -3.80
C GLY A 92 -13.44 32.83 -2.72
#